data_AF-A0A182NAD3-F1
#
_entry.id   AF-A0A182NAD3-F1
#
_cell.length_a   1.000
_cell.length_b   1.000
_cell.length_c   1.000
_cell.angle_alpha   90.00
_cell.angle_beta   90.00
_cell.angle_gamma   90.00
#
_symmetry.space_group_name_H-M   'P 1'
#
loop_
_entity.id
_entity.type
_entity.pdbx_description
1 polymer ?
#
loop_
_entity_poly.entity_id
_entity_poly.type
_entity_poly.pdbx_seq_one_letter_code
_entity_poly.pdbx_strand_id
1 'polypeptide(L)'
;MSAERRSATLESTTTIASMSTAAPTDYSVAFVTTPDSQVATNLARRLVEAKLVACVNIIPGLTSIYAWEGKVNEDPEVLMMLKTRTERIAEVTRFVRENHPYSVAEVIALPIADGNASYLEWIGKTVPGTPGAK
;
A
#
# COMPACT_ATOMS: atom_id res chain seq x y z
N MET A 1 -56.24 0.74 42.08
CA MET A 1 -55.93 -0.70 41.91
C MET A 1 -55.48 -0.92 40.48
N SER A 2 -54.24 -1.40 40.32
CA SER A 2 -53.67 -2.08 39.13
C SER A 2 -53.70 -1.34 37.78
N ALA A 3 -52.64 -1.32 36.96
CA ALA A 3 -51.40 -2.06 36.97
C ALA A 3 -50.33 -1.28 36.18
N GLU A 4 -49.11 -1.29 36.70
CA GLU A 4 -47.90 -0.96 35.95
C GLU A 4 -47.77 -1.91 34.74
N ARG A 5 -47.57 -1.36 33.54
CA ARG A 5 -46.97 -2.10 32.42
C ARG A 5 -45.61 -1.50 32.12
N ARG A 6 -44.58 -2.26 32.50
CA ARG A 6 -43.16 -2.01 32.31
C ARG A 6 -42.87 -1.91 30.82
N SER A 7 -42.34 -0.76 30.38
CA SER A 7 -41.74 -0.59 29.07
C SER A 7 -40.33 -1.17 29.12
N ALA A 8 -40.11 -2.30 28.44
CA ALA A 8 -38.79 -2.90 28.30
C ALA A 8 -38.06 -2.21 27.13
N THR A 9 -37.09 -1.36 27.47
CA THR A 9 -36.14 -0.81 26.51
C THR A 9 -35.13 -1.91 26.15
N LEU A 10 -35.20 -2.45 24.93
CA LEU A 10 -34.11 -3.27 24.39
C LEU A 10 -33.02 -2.34 23.87
N GLU A 11 -31.94 -2.20 24.62
CA GLU A 11 -30.72 -1.57 24.14
C GLU A 11 -30.00 -2.54 23.19
N SER A 12 -30.11 -2.28 21.88
CA SER A 12 -29.29 -2.92 20.85
C SER A 12 -27.82 -2.65 21.15
N THR A 13 -27.14 -3.64 21.72
CA THR A 13 -25.69 -3.62 21.88
C THR A 13 -25.07 -3.85 20.51
N THR A 14 -24.72 -2.78 19.81
CA THR A 14 -23.86 -2.86 18.62
C THR A 14 -22.46 -3.24 19.09
N THR A 15 -22.12 -4.51 18.95
CA THR A 15 -20.73 -4.98 19.05
C THR A 15 -19.94 -4.35 17.91
N ILE A 16 -19.23 -3.26 18.21
CA ILE A 16 -18.13 -2.77 17.38
C ILE A 16 -17.07 -3.87 17.38
N ALA A 17 -16.99 -4.61 16.27
CA ALA A 17 -15.90 -5.55 16.04
C ALA A 17 -14.59 -4.77 16.13
N SER A 18 -13.77 -5.10 17.12
CA SER A 18 -12.41 -4.60 17.28
C SER A 18 -11.66 -4.89 15.98
N MET A 19 -11.34 -3.86 15.21
CA MET A 19 -10.37 -3.97 14.13
C MET A 19 -9.05 -4.40 14.76
N SER A 20 -8.71 -5.68 14.56
CA SER A 20 -7.40 -6.21 14.91
C SER A 20 -6.36 -5.39 14.15
N THR A 21 -5.64 -4.52 14.86
CA THR A 21 -4.40 -3.95 14.34
C THR A 21 -3.47 -5.13 14.11
N ALA A 22 -3.36 -5.59 12.87
CA ALA A 22 -2.41 -6.62 12.50
C ALA A 22 -1.03 -6.18 13.01
N ALA A 23 -0.32 -7.07 13.72
CA ALA A 23 1.03 -6.80 14.17
C ALA A 23 1.90 -6.36 12.97
N PRO A 24 2.91 -5.49 13.17
CA PRO A 24 3.79 -5.07 12.08
C PRO A 24 4.40 -6.30 11.41
N THR A 25 4.20 -6.44 10.10
CA THR A 25 4.88 -7.46 9.31
C THR A 25 6.25 -6.92 8.87
N ASP A 26 7.24 -7.79 8.68
CA ASP A 26 8.58 -7.36 8.25
C ASP A 26 8.60 -6.84 6.79
N TYR A 27 7.62 -7.27 5.98
CA TYR A 27 7.55 -6.98 4.56
C TYR A 27 6.19 -6.41 4.14
N SER A 28 6.19 -5.62 3.08
CA SER A 28 5.01 -5.00 2.52
C SER A 28 4.98 -5.10 0.99
N VAL A 29 3.76 -5.12 0.46
CA VAL A 29 3.50 -4.82 -0.95
C VAL A 29 3.10 -3.36 -1.04
N ALA A 30 3.82 -2.56 -1.84
CA ALA A 30 3.40 -1.21 -2.18
C ALA A 30 2.82 -1.17 -3.59
N PHE A 31 1.82 -0.31 -3.79
CA PHE A 31 1.22 0.01 -5.08
C PHE A 31 1.57 1.45 -5.45
N VAL A 32 1.94 1.64 -6.72
CA VAL A 32 2.24 2.94 -7.32
C VAL A 32 1.62 2.98 -8.71
N THR A 33 0.81 3.97 -9.01
CA THR A 33 0.32 4.23 -10.38
C THR A 33 1.28 5.17 -11.11
N THR A 34 1.38 4.99 -12.42
CA THR A 34 2.24 5.79 -13.31
C THR A 34 1.52 6.06 -14.63
N PRO A 35 1.83 7.17 -15.33
CA PRO A 35 1.12 7.54 -16.57
C PRO A 35 1.33 6.56 -17.72
N ASP A 36 2.47 5.86 -17.77
CA ASP A 36 2.81 4.98 -18.87
C ASP A 36 3.87 3.93 -18.51
N SER A 37 4.01 2.93 -19.39
CA SER A 37 4.95 1.81 -19.21
C SER A 37 6.42 2.23 -19.20
N GLN A 38 6.79 3.34 -19.84
CA GLN A 38 8.16 3.81 -19.91
C GLN A 38 8.57 4.42 -18.57
N VAL A 39 7.71 5.24 -17.96
CA VAL A 39 7.87 5.76 -16.60
C VAL A 39 7.90 4.61 -15.60
N ALA A 40 6.94 3.68 -15.66
CA ALA A 40 6.89 2.51 -14.78
C ALA A 40 8.19 1.71 -14.82
N THR A 41 8.68 1.39 -16.02
CA THR A 41 9.89 0.58 -16.21
C THR A 41 11.15 1.28 -15.70
N ASN A 42 11.29 2.58 -15.98
CA ASN A 42 12.42 3.36 -15.52
C ASN A 42 12.44 3.49 -13.99
N LEU A 43 11.27 3.79 -13.39
CA LEU A 43 11.15 3.91 -11.95
C LEU A 43 11.39 2.57 -11.24
N ALA A 44 10.84 1.47 -11.77
CA ALA A 44 11.06 0.12 -11.26
C ALA A 44 12.55 -0.26 -11.21
N ARG A 45 13.28 -0.04 -12.33
CA ARG A 45 14.71 -0.34 -12.41
C ARG A 45 15.50 0.42 -11.36
N ARG A 46 15.27 1.73 -11.25
CA ARG A 46 16.00 2.59 -10.31
C ARG A 46 15.71 2.24 -8.85
N LEU A 47 14.48 1.85 -8.51
CA LEU A 47 14.12 1.40 -7.16
C LEU A 47 14.84 0.10 -6.78
N VAL A 48 14.95 -0.84 -7.72
CA VAL A 48 15.70 -2.11 -7.51
C VAL A 48 17.19 -1.86 -7.42
N GLU A 49 17.76 -1.04 -8.32
CA GLU A 49 19.18 -0.66 -8.32
C GLU A 49 19.58 0.06 -7.03
N ALA A 50 18.71 0.94 -6.51
CA ALA A 50 18.89 1.62 -5.23
C ALA A 50 18.68 0.71 -4.00
N LYS A 51 18.34 -0.57 -4.21
CA LYS A 51 17.99 -1.54 -3.15
C LYS A 51 16.92 -1.00 -2.20
N LEU A 52 15.93 -0.29 -2.74
CA LEU A 52 14.75 0.16 -1.99
C LEU A 52 13.62 -0.86 -2.06
N VAL A 53 13.60 -1.69 -3.10
CA VAL A 53 12.64 -2.78 -3.29
C VAL A 53 13.36 -4.01 -3.83
N ALA A 54 12.88 -5.20 -3.49
CA ALA A 54 13.44 -6.45 -4.00
C ALA A 54 12.91 -6.79 -5.40
N CYS A 55 11.63 -6.49 -5.64
CA CYS A 55 10.93 -6.86 -6.87
C CYS A 55 9.82 -5.84 -7.18
N VAL A 56 9.57 -5.62 -8.46
CA VAL A 56 8.43 -4.84 -8.97
C VAL A 56 7.75 -5.63 -10.08
N ASN A 57 6.43 -5.79 -9.99
CA ASN A 57 5.60 -6.24 -11.12
C ASN A 57 4.98 -5.00 -11.77
N ILE A 58 4.95 -4.96 -13.10
CA ILE A 58 4.33 -3.89 -13.88
C ILE A 58 3.08 -4.46 -14.55
N ILE A 59 1.92 -3.86 -14.30
CA ILE A 59 0.62 -4.31 -14.78
C ILE A 59 0.06 -3.23 -15.73
N PRO A 60 0.14 -3.44 -17.05
CA PRO A 60 -0.36 -2.48 -18.04
C PRO A 60 -1.88 -2.55 -18.19
N GLY A 61 -2.46 -1.54 -18.84
CA GLY A 61 -3.87 -1.53 -19.22
C GLY A 61 -4.82 -1.17 -18.07
N LEU A 62 -4.36 -0.37 -17.11
CA LEU A 62 -5.20 0.18 -16.06
C LEU A 62 -5.97 1.39 -16.60
N THR A 63 -7.20 1.57 -16.14
CA THR A 63 -7.93 2.83 -16.27
C THR A 63 -8.20 3.35 -14.87
N SER A 64 -7.66 4.52 -14.57
CA SER A 64 -7.87 5.19 -13.29
C SER A 64 -9.02 6.17 -13.42
N ILE A 65 -10.01 6.05 -12.54
CA ILE A 65 -11.20 6.89 -12.51
C ILE A 65 -11.23 7.66 -11.20
N TYR A 66 -11.19 8.98 -11.25
CA TYR A 66 -11.05 9.82 -10.06
C TYR A 66 -11.74 11.18 -10.22
N ALA A 67 -12.03 11.84 -9.10
CA ALA A 67 -12.61 13.17 -9.09
C ALA A 67 -11.52 14.25 -8.98
N TRP A 68 -11.49 15.18 -9.92
CA TRP A 68 -10.60 16.34 -9.91
C TRP A 68 -11.32 17.56 -10.45
N GLU A 69 -11.17 18.71 -9.78
CA GLU A 69 -11.81 19.99 -10.15
C GLU A 69 -13.32 19.89 -10.44
N GLY A 70 -14.03 19.07 -9.64
CA GLY A 70 -15.47 18.87 -9.76
C GLY A 70 -15.91 18.02 -10.96
N LYS A 71 -14.98 17.36 -11.65
CA LYS A 71 -15.26 16.44 -12.76
C LYS A 71 -14.73 15.04 -12.45
N VAL A 72 -15.39 14.03 -13.01
CA VAL A 72 -14.85 12.68 -13.07
C VAL A 72 -13.91 12.61 -14.27
N ASN A 73 -12.68 12.17 -14.03
CA ASN A 73 -11.65 11.97 -15.03
C ASN A 73 -11.37 10.48 -15.16
N GLU A 74 -10.97 10.07 -16.36
CA GLU A 74 -10.60 8.70 -16.69
C GLU A 74 -9.30 8.74 -17.48
N ASP A 75 -8.24 8.20 -16.91
CA ASP A 75 -6.92 8.20 -17.54
C ASP A 75 -6.37 6.77 -17.70
N PRO A 76 -5.73 6.45 -18.83
CA PRO A 76 -4.98 5.21 -18.95
C PRO A 76 -3.72 5.29 -18.08
N GLU A 77 -3.46 4.24 -17.31
CA GLU A 77 -2.31 4.18 -16.40
C GLU A 77 -1.65 2.79 -16.39
N VAL A 78 -0.55 2.70 -15.65
CA VAL A 78 0.16 1.46 -15.36
C VAL A 78 0.33 1.31 -13.85
N LEU A 79 -0.08 0.16 -13.32
CA LEU A 79 0.08 -0.16 -11.90
C LEU A 79 1.40 -0.89 -11.66
N MET A 80 2.19 -0.38 -10.72
CA MET A 80 3.38 -1.03 -10.19
C MET A 80 3.06 -1.67 -8.84
N MET A 81 3.45 -2.95 -8.68
CA MET A 81 3.32 -3.69 -7.43
C MET A 81 4.70 -4.07 -6.91
N LEU A 82 5.16 -3.35 -5.89
CA LEU A 82 6.51 -3.42 -5.34
C LEU A 82 6.55 -4.29 -4.08
N LYS A 83 7.62 -5.04 -3.86
CA LYS A 83 7.83 -5.87 -2.66
C LYS A 83 9.09 -5.43 -1.95
N THR A 84 8.96 -5.06 -0.68
CA THR A 84 10.06 -4.51 0.11
C THR A 84 9.88 -4.79 1.61
N ARG A 85 10.86 -4.39 2.41
CA ARG A 85 10.73 -4.33 3.88
C ARG A 85 9.77 -3.22 4.27
N THR A 86 8.92 -3.49 5.26
CA THR A 86 7.94 -2.50 5.75
C THR A 86 8.60 -1.23 6.26
N GLU A 87 9.75 -1.33 6.93
CA GLU A 87 10.53 -0.17 7.41
C GLU A 87 11.04 0.74 6.27
N ARG A 88 11.16 0.23 5.04
CA ARG A 88 11.68 0.98 3.88
C ARG A 88 10.60 1.76 3.13
N ILE A 89 9.32 1.61 3.49
CA ILE A 89 8.20 2.22 2.77
C ILE A 89 8.33 3.75 2.73
N ALA A 90 8.75 4.41 3.80
CA ALA A 90 8.94 5.86 3.80
C ALA A 90 10.01 6.31 2.78
N GLU A 91 11.09 5.54 2.64
CA GLU A 91 12.17 5.83 1.68
C GLU A 91 11.74 5.52 0.25
N VAL A 92 10.96 4.46 0.03
CA VAL A 92 10.32 4.15 -1.25
C VAL A 92 9.39 5.29 -1.66
N THR A 93 8.49 5.73 -0.77
CA THR A 93 7.56 6.84 -1.05
C THR A 93 8.32 8.12 -1.40
N ARG A 94 9.38 8.46 -0.65
CA ARG A 94 10.23 9.63 -0.97
C ARG A 94 10.86 9.50 -2.35
N PHE A 95 11.47 8.35 -2.63
CA PHE A 95 12.12 8.10 -3.92
C PHE A 95 11.13 8.21 -5.09
N VAL A 96 9.92 7.63 -4.94
CA VAL A 96 8.87 7.74 -5.96
C VAL A 96 8.50 9.21 -6.16
N ARG A 97 8.19 9.96 -5.10
CA ARG A 97 7.82 11.38 -5.21
C ARG A 97 8.87 12.25 -5.91
N GLU A 98 10.15 12.00 -5.67
CA GLU A 98 11.25 12.75 -6.30
C GLU A 98 11.46 12.40 -7.78
N ASN A 99 10.93 11.28 -8.25
CA ASN A 99 11.20 10.72 -9.58
C ASN A 99 9.95 10.40 -10.39
N HIS A 100 8.78 10.86 -9.93
CA HIS A 100 7.49 10.66 -10.56
C HIS A 100 7.03 11.95 -11.27
N PRO A 101 6.41 11.87 -12.46
CA PRO A 101 5.96 13.06 -13.19
C PRO A 101 4.77 13.79 -12.54
N TYR A 102 3.93 13.07 -11.77
CA TYR A 102 2.82 13.70 -11.04
C TYR A 102 3.29 14.45 -9.80
N SER A 103 2.64 15.59 -9.53
CA SER A 103 2.89 16.40 -8.33
C SER A 103 2.54 15.66 -7.03
N VAL A 104 1.53 14.78 -7.07
CA VAL A 104 1.12 13.90 -5.99
C VAL A 104 1.07 12.48 -6.54
N ALA A 105 2.19 11.75 -6.44
CA ALA A 105 2.26 10.35 -6.84
C ALA A 105 1.48 9.46 -5.86
N GLU A 106 0.65 8.55 -6.38
CA GLU A 106 0.01 7.52 -5.56
C GLU A 106 1.07 6.54 -5.05
N VAL A 107 1.17 6.39 -3.73
CA VAL A 107 1.96 5.34 -3.10
C VAL A 107 1.18 4.86 -1.87
N ILE A 108 0.67 3.63 -1.93
CA ILE A 108 -0.01 2.99 -0.80
C ILE A 108 0.62 1.62 -0.53
N ALA A 109 0.56 1.13 0.71
CA ALA A 109 1.23 -0.11 1.09
C ALA A 109 0.34 -0.99 1.97
N LEU A 110 0.44 -2.31 1.75
CA LEU A 110 -0.26 -3.34 2.51
C LEU A 110 0.78 -4.28 3.17
N PRO A 111 0.55 -4.70 4.42
CA PRO A 111 1.41 -5.67 5.10
C PRO A 111 1.31 -7.06 4.45
N ILE A 112 2.43 -7.78 4.37
CA ILE A 112 2.45 -9.19 3.95
C ILE A 112 2.29 -10.06 5.19
N ALA A 113 1.10 -10.60 5.40
CA ALA A 113 0.78 -11.41 6.59
C ALA A 113 1.41 -12.81 6.56
N ASP A 114 1.52 -13.43 5.38
CA ASP A 114 2.07 -14.78 5.20
C ASP A 114 2.59 -14.97 3.76
N GLY A 115 3.37 -16.02 3.52
CA GLY A 115 3.88 -16.39 2.21
C GLY A 115 4.99 -17.43 2.26
N ASN A 116 5.61 -17.69 1.11
CA ASN A 116 6.75 -18.60 1.05
C ASN A 116 7.95 -18.04 1.83
N ALA A 117 8.35 -18.70 2.92
CA ALA A 117 9.43 -18.27 3.81
C ALA A 117 10.73 -17.95 3.06
N SER A 118 11.14 -18.79 2.09
CA SER A 118 12.37 -18.55 1.32
C SER A 118 12.29 -17.30 0.44
N TYR A 119 11.09 -16.95 -0.06
CA TYR A 119 10.89 -15.73 -0.84
C TYR A 119 10.92 -14.49 0.05
N LEU A 120 10.29 -14.55 1.23
CA LEU A 120 10.31 -13.45 2.19
C LEU A 120 11.74 -13.20 2.71
N GLU A 121 12.50 -14.26 3.01
CA GLU A 121 13.91 -14.15 3.38
C GLU A 121 14.75 -13.52 2.26
N TRP A 122 14.48 -13.85 0.99
CA TRP A 122 15.14 -13.24 -0.15
C TRP A 122 14.86 -11.73 -0.27
N ILE A 123 13.64 -11.27 0.05
CA ILE A 123 13.34 -9.82 0.13
C ILE A 123 14.25 -9.18 1.18
N GLY A 124 14.33 -9.78 2.38
CA GLY A 124 15.15 -9.29 3.47
C GLY A 124 16.65 -9.26 3.18
N LYS A 125 17.17 -10.23 2.40
CA LYS A 125 18.58 -10.26 1.98
C LYS A 125 18.89 -9.25 0.86
N THR A 126 17.93 -9.02 -0.03
CA THR A 126 18.10 -8.12 -1.19
C THR A 126 18.00 -6.65 -0.79
N VAL A 127 17.06 -6.33 0.09
CA VAL A 127 16.82 -4.96 0.57
C VAL A 127 17.47 -4.80 1.94
N PRO A 128 18.51 -3.97 2.10
CA PRO A 128 19.08 -3.70 3.41
C PRO A 128 18.05 -2.98 4.30
N GLY A 129 18.13 -3.21 5.61
CA GLY A 129 17.33 -2.45 6.57
C GLY A 129 17.69 -0.96 6.58
N THR A 130 16.84 -0.14 7.19
CA THR A 130 17.07 1.31 7.24
C THR A 130 18.35 1.63 8.04
N PRO A 131 19.26 2.47 7.51
CA PRO A 131 20.46 2.85 8.24
C PRO A 131 20.11 3.50 9.60
N GLY A 132 20.58 2.92 10.69
CA GLY A 132 20.33 3.42 12.05
C GLY A 132 19.07 2.85 12.73
N ALA A 133 18.29 2.00 12.08
CA ALA A 133 17.37 1.10 12.75
C ALA A 133 18.21 0.00 13.42
N LYS A 134 18.19 -0.06 14.75
CA LYS A 134 18.87 -1.10 15.53
C LYS A 134 18.06 -2.40 15.49
#